data_AF-A0A954MLE0-F1
#
_entry.id   AF-A0A954MLE0-F1
#
_cell.length_a   1.000
_cell.length_b   1.000
_cell.length_c   1.000
_cell.angle_alpha   90.00
_cell.angle_beta   90.00
_cell.angle_gamma   90.00
#
_symmetry.space_group_name_H-M   'P 1'
#
loop_
_entity.id
_entity.type
_entity.pdbx_description
1 polymer ?
#
loop_
_entity_poly.entity_id
_entity_poly.type
_entity_poly.pdbx_seq_one_letter_code
_entity_poly.pdbx_strand_id
1 'polypeptide(L)'
;MPYCPWQFSPLKGTSLVPLLKLVDGDVEHNVGVLWRHNDQPTAAFLPVYALSPHLFTQPRDLAKPDEPSLDEVGSTILLDTLHRLSK
;
A
#
# COMPACT_ATOMS: atom_id res chain seq x y z
N MET A 1 1.82 -15.12 9.73
CA MET A 1 2.50 -13.90 9.25
C MET A 1 2.03 -13.63 7.84
N PRO A 2 1.57 -12.41 7.48
CA PRO A 2 1.21 -12.12 6.11
C PRO A 2 2.47 -12.15 5.24
N TYR A 3 2.47 -13.01 4.23
CA TYR A 3 3.56 -13.10 3.26
C TYR A 3 3.57 -11.83 2.39
N CYS A 4 4.59 -10.98 2.54
CA CYS A 4 4.81 -9.82 1.68
C CYS A 4 6.04 -10.04 0.80
N PRO A 5 5.89 -10.49 -0.46
CA PRO A 5 7.02 -10.75 -1.34
C PRO A 5 7.70 -9.48 -1.86
N TRP A 6 7.07 -8.32 -1.69
CA TRP A 6 7.54 -7.04 -2.22
C TRP A 6 8.07 -6.15 -1.09
N GLN A 7 9.35 -5.84 -1.14
CA GLN A 7 9.99 -4.88 -0.25
C GLN A 7 10.74 -3.85 -1.09
N PHE A 8 10.56 -2.58 -0.78
CA PHE A 8 11.27 -1.49 -1.43
C PHE A 8 12.44 -1.08 -0.55
N SER A 9 13.65 -1.22 -1.09
CA SER A 9 14.84 -0.62 -0.50
C SER A 9 15.09 0.73 -1.19
N PRO A 10 14.77 1.87 -0.55
CA PRO A 10 15.10 3.16 -1.13
C PRO A 10 16.63 3.29 -1.20
N LEU A 11 17.19 3.14 -2.40
CA LEU A 11 18.61 3.37 -2.63
C LEU A 11 18.87 4.88 -2.63
N LYS A 12 20.02 5.33 -2.10
CA LYS A 12 20.42 6.74 -2.17
C LYS A 12 20.37 7.23 -3.62
N GLY A 13 19.67 8.33 -3.85
CA GLY A 13 19.49 8.93 -5.18
C GLY A 13 18.31 8.38 -5.99
N THR A 14 17.48 7.49 -5.42
CA THR A 14 16.24 7.05 -6.08
C THR A 14 15.08 8.00 -5.80
N SER A 15 14.23 8.17 -6.78
CA SER A 15 13.01 8.99 -6.68
C SER A 15 11.86 8.30 -5.95
N LEU A 16 12.16 7.35 -5.05
CA LEU A 16 11.17 6.59 -4.30
C LEU A 16 11.01 7.18 -2.91
N VAL A 17 9.78 7.59 -2.58
CA VAL A 17 9.41 8.11 -1.26
C VAL A 17 8.55 7.06 -0.55
N PRO A 18 8.90 6.61 0.67
CA PRO A 18 8.09 5.66 1.42
C PRO A 18 6.65 6.16 1.65
N LEU A 19 5.67 5.27 1.43
CA LEU A 19 4.25 5.52 1.71
C LEU A 19 3.70 4.59 2.78
N LEU A 20 4.04 3.31 2.72
CA LEU A 20 3.52 2.29 3.62
C LEU A 20 4.66 1.43 4.16
N LYS A 21 4.60 1.19 5.48
CA LYS A 21 5.51 0.31 6.19
C LYS A 21 4.75 -0.87 6.78
N LEU A 22 5.36 -2.04 6.73
CA LEU A 22 4.94 -3.23 7.45
C LEU A 22 5.92 -3.45 8.60
N VAL A 23 5.39 -3.64 9.81
CA VAL A 23 6.19 -3.95 10.99
C VAL A 23 6.16 -5.46 11.20
N ASP A 24 7.33 -6.10 11.24
CA ASP A 24 7.52 -7.51 11.53
C ASP A 24 8.49 -7.66 12.72
N GLY A 25 7.93 -7.81 13.92
CA GLY A 25 8.70 -7.73 15.17
C GLY A 25 9.32 -6.35 15.34
N ASP A 26 10.66 -6.30 15.46
CA ASP A 26 11.44 -5.06 15.54
C ASP A 26 11.90 -4.52 14.17
N VAL A 27 11.48 -5.16 13.07
CA VAL A 27 11.91 -4.79 11.72
C VAL A 27 10.79 -4.04 10.99
N GLU A 28 11.12 -2.88 10.42
CA GLU A 28 10.23 -2.14 9.52
C GLU A 28 10.60 -2.38 8.06
N HIS A 29 9.63 -2.81 7.25
CA HIS A 29 9.79 -3.00 5.82
C HIS A 29 8.97 -1.95 5.06
N ASN A 30 9.57 -1.21 4.13
CA ASN A 30 8.80 -0.36 3.21
C ASN A 30 8.14 -1.26 2.17
N VAL A 31 6.82 -1.35 2.22
CA VAL A 31 6.02 -2.22 1.34
C VAL A 31 5.20 -1.42 0.32
N GLY A 32 5.15 -0.10 0.47
CA GLY A 32 4.59 0.81 -0.53
C GLY A 32 5.41 2.09 -0.67
N VAL A 33 5.51 2.60 -1.90
CA VAL A 33 6.32 3.77 -2.26
C VAL A 33 5.62 4.65 -3.29
N LEU A 34 5.90 5.94 -3.24
CA LEU A 34 5.59 6.92 -4.26
C LEU A 34 6.81 7.10 -5.14
N TRP A 35 6.69 6.86 -6.43
CA TRP A 35 7.70 7.20 -7.41
C TRP A 35 7.48 8.62 -7.93
N ARG A 36 8.55 9.41 -7.89
CA ARG A 36 8.61 10.77 -8.42
C ARG A 36 9.45 10.80 -9.68
N HIS A 37 9.05 11.59 -10.66
CA HIS A 37 9.87 11.91 -11.83
C HIS A 37 10.03 13.43 -11.89
N ASN A 38 11.27 13.93 -11.92
CA ASN A 38 11.57 15.37 -11.82
C ASN A 38 10.88 16.05 -10.62
N ASP A 39 10.98 15.43 -9.45
CA ASP A 39 10.32 15.86 -8.21
C ASP A 39 8.78 15.88 -8.24
N GLN A 40 8.12 15.45 -9.32
CA GLN A 40 6.67 15.34 -9.36
C GLN A 40 6.21 13.91 -9.06
N PRO A 41 5.27 13.72 -8.12
CA PRO A 41 4.59 12.44 -7.91
C PRO A 41 4.04 11.91 -9.24
N THR A 42 4.44 10.70 -9.63
CA THR A 42 4.04 10.12 -10.93
C THR A 42 3.28 8.81 -10.76
N ALA A 43 3.72 7.96 -9.83
CA ALA A 43 3.07 6.68 -9.58
C ALA A 43 3.18 6.29 -8.11
N ALA A 44 2.23 5.50 -7.62
CA ALA A 44 2.31 4.86 -6.31
C ALA A 44 2.27 3.34 -6.48
N PHE A 45 3.14 2.65 -5.76
CA PHE A 45 3.19 1.20 -5.69
C PHE A 45 2.69 0.80 -4.31
N LEU A 46 1.53 0.16 -4.26
CA LEU A 46 0.89 -0.31 -3.04
C LEU A 46 0.69 -1.82 -3.12
N PRO A 47 0.87 -2.56 -2.02
CA PRO A 47 0.60 -3.98 -2.00
C PRO A 47 -0.92 -4.22 -2.05
N VAL A 48 -1.35 -5.23 -2.79
CA VAL A 48 -2.77 -5.56 -2.99
C VAL A 48 -3.51 -5.75 -1.66
N TYR A 49 -2.86 -6.36 -0.67
CA TYR A 49 -3.47 -6.56 0.66
C TYR A 49 -3.77 -5.25 1.41
N ALA A 50 -3.10 -4.14 1.09
CA ALA A 50 -3.38 -2.85 1.73
C ALA A 50 -4.65 -2.19 1.18
N LEU A 51 -5.06 -2.57 -0.03
CA LEU A 51 -6.26 -2.05 -0.70
C LEU A 51 -7.38 -3.11 -0.77
N SER A 52 -7.08 -4.35 -0.42
CA SER A 52 -8.04 -5.45 -0.47
C SER A 52 -7.70 -6.48 0.60
N PRO A 53 -7.75 -6.11 1.90
CA PRO A 53 -7.42 -7.02 3.00
C PRO A 53 -8.31 -8.26 3.01
N HIS A 54 -9.56 -8.12 2.52
CA HIS A 54 -10.51 -9.22 2.37
C HIS A 54 -10.06 -10.34 1.41
N LEU A 55 -9.11 -10.10 0.50
CA LEU A 55 -8.57 -11.15 -0.39
C LEU A 55 -7.68 -12.15 0.37
N PHE A 56 -7.18 -11.77 1.55
CA PHE A 56 -6.24 -12.57 2.34
C PHE A 56 -6.83 -13.03 3.67
N THR A 57 -7.94 -12.42 4.11
CA THR A 57 -8.78 -12.98 5.18
C THR A 57 -9.78 -13.93 4.54
N GLN A 58 -9.75 -15.24 4.85
CA GLN A 58 -10.82 -16.16 4.42
C GLN A 58 -12.17 -15.64 4.90
N PRO A 59 -13.10 -15.20 4.04
CA PRO A 59 -14.40 -14.78 4.53
C PRO A 59 -15.29 -16.02 4.58
N ARG A 60 -15.82 -16.36 5.75
CA ARG A 60 -16.98 -17.25 5.84
C ARG A 60 -18.26 -16.62 5.31
N ASP A 61 -18.29 -15.29 5.16
CA ASP A 61 -19.44 -14.54 4.64
C ASP A 61 -18.97 -13.31 3.85
N LEU A 62 -18.66 -13.47 2.55
CA LEU A 62 -18.82 -12.35 1.61
C LEU A 62 -20.30 -12.27 1.30
N ALA A 63 -21.02 -11.41 2.02
CA ALA A 63 -22.48 -11.33 1.91
C ALA A 63 -22.95 -10.97 0.48
N LYS A 64 -22.12 -10.33 -0.35
CA LYS A 64 -22.36 -10.13 -1.79
C LYS A 64 -21.03 -10.04 -2.57
N PRO A 65 -20.90 -10.69 -3.74
CA PRO A 65 -19.72 -10.59 -4.61
C PRO A 65 -19.47 -9.20 -5.23
N ASP A 66 -20.43 -8.28 -5.12
CA ASP A 66 -20.53 -7.14 -6.04
C ASP A 66 -19.91 -5.85 -5.49
N GLU A 67 -19.55 -5.77 -4.21
CA GLU A 67 -18.91 -4.56 -3.64
C GLU A 67 -17.86 -4.95 -2.58
N PRO A 68 -16.60 -5.20 -2.97
CA PRO A 68 -15.51 -5.17 -2.02
C PRO A 68 -15.40 -3.73 -1.48
N SER A 69 -15.98 -3.47 -0.31
CA SER A 69 -15.75 -2.22 0.41
C SER A 69 -14.32 -2.20 0.94
N LEU A 70 -13.63 -1.08 0.71
CA LEU A 70 -12.40 -0.79 1.43
C LEU A 70 -12.76 -0.67 2.92
N ASP A 71 -11.99 -1.32 3.78
CA ASP A 71 -12.07 -1.01 5.20
C ASP A 71 -11.54 0.41 5.47
N GLU A 72 -11.71 0.89 6.70
CA GLU A 72 -11.29 2.25 7.08
C GLU A 72 -9.79 2.49 6.85
N VAL A 73 -8.97 1.46 7.08
CA VAL A 73 -7.51 1.52 6.91
C VAL A 73 -7.15 1.61 5.42
N GLY A 74 -7.70 0.73 4.59
CA GLY A 74 -7.48 0.72 3.15
C GLY A 74 -8.01 1.98 2.47
N SER A 75 -9.16 2.49 2.92
CA SER A 75 -9.72 3.78 2.48
C SER A 75 -8.77 4.93 2.79
N THR A 76 -8.23 4.97 4.01
CA THR A 76 -7.28 6.00 4.45
C THR A 76 -6.00 5.97 3.62
N ILE A 77 -5.43 4.78 3.41
CA ILE A 77 -4.21 4.59 2.60
C ILE A 77 -4.45 5.05 1.15
N LEU A 78 -5.59 4.67 0.56
CA LEU A 78 -5.93 5.06 -0.81
C LEU A 78 -6.10 6.57 -0.93
N LEU A 79 -6.86 7.19 -0.04
CA LEU A 79 -7.11 8.63 -0.06
C LEU A 79 -5.82 9.44 0.15
N ASP A 80 -4.95 9.06 1.09
CA ASP A 80 -3.66 9.71 1.28
C ASP A 80 -2.77 9.57 0.03
N THR A 81 -2.78 8.38 -0.59
CA THR A 81 -2.02 8.14 -1.83
C THR A 81 -2.51 9.02 -2.98
N LEU A 82 -3.83 9.10 -3.19
CA LEU A 82 -4.44 9.95 -4.21
C LEU A 82 -4.13 11.44 -3.97
N HIS A 83 -4.24 11.89 -2.72
CA HIS A 83 -3.91 13.27 -2.34
C HIS A 83 -2.44 13.62 -2.66
N ARG A 84 -1.52 12.69 -2.41
CA ARG A 84 -0.08 12.88 -2.72
C ARG A 84 0.21 12.86 -4.21
N LEU A 85 -0.55 12.11 -5.02
CA LEU A 85 -0.42 12.10 -6.47
C LEU A 85 -1.02 13.33 -7.15
N SER A 86 -1.95 14.02 -6.50
CA SER A 86 -2.59 15.23 -7.04
C SER A 86 -1.80 16.54 -6.83
N LYS A 87 -0.63 16.47 -6.18
CA LYS A 87 0.25 17.61 -5.90
C LYS A 87 1.38 17.68 -6.90
#